data_AF-A0A942V4L8-F1
#
_entry.id   AF-A0A942V4L8-F1
#
_cell.length_a   1.000
_cell.length_b   1.000
_cell.length_c   1.000
_cell.angle_alpha   90.00
_cell.angle_beta   90.00
_cell.angle_gamma   90.00
#
_symmetry.space_group_name_H-M   'P 1'
#
loop_
_entity.id
_entity.type
_entity.pdbx_description
1 polymer ?
#
loop_
_entity_poly.entity_id
_entity_poly.type
_entity_poly.pdbx_seq_one_letter_code
_entity_poly.pdbx_strand_id
1 'polypeptide(L)'
;MKKLIIALIFTVSILSATAQEVYKIPLWEDYCPQKFINAKVVTIEEYQQMQRFKFIPPLPKQVKNYNKAVEYWNERKMKFDKFVQVCSNFPEDKKRACYERIDERETKLNDALEELRKKQLKGTGDTTTPASIYMDSTNPLRNMMMRGY
;
A
#
# COMPACT_ATOMS: atom_id res chain seq x y z
N MET A 1 2.73 -73.74 -31.28
CA MET A 1 1.67 -72.72 -31.44
C MET A 1 1.56 -71.94 -30.14
N LYS A 2 1.99 -70.67 -30.18
CA LYS A 2 2.20 -69.78 -29.04
C LYS A 2 0.85 -69.34 -28.48
N LYS A 3 0.55 -69.67 -27.22
CA LYS A 3 -0.61 -69.11 -26.49
C LYS A 3 -0.22 -67.72 -26.00
N LEU A 4 -0.89 -66.71 -26.54
CA LEU A 4 -0.72 -65.30 -26.26
C LEU A 4 -1.04 -64.99 -24.80
N ILE A 5 -0.02 -64.65 -24.02
CA ILE A 5 -0.18 -63.92 -22.76
C ILE A 5 -0.07 -62.45 -23.12
N ILE A 6 -1.21 -61.80 -23.34
CA ILE A 6 -1.30 -60.33 -23.36
C ILE A 6 -2.02 -59.95 -22.07
N ALA A 7 -1.26 -59.88 -20.98
CA ALA A 7 -1.70 -59.20 -19.78
C ALA A 7 -1.70 -57.70 -20.11
N LEU A 8 -2.91 -57.18 -20.32
CA LEU A 8 -3.21 -55.76 -20.47
C LEU A 8 -2.88 -55.06 -19.14
N ILE A 9 -1.62 -54.64 -19.01
CA ILE A 9 -1.20 -53.69 -17.98
C ILE A 9 -1.80 -52.35 -18.41
N PHE A 10 -3.03 -52.10 -17.97
CA PHE A 10 -3.67 -50.80 -18.02
C PHE A 10 -2.98 -49.93 -16.96
N THR A 11 -1.76 -49.47 -17.25
CA THR A 11 -1.14 -48.35 -16.53
C THR A 11 -1.94 -47.11 -16.87
N VAL A 12 -3.04 -46.93 -16.13
CA VAL A 12 -3.73 -45.65 -16.00
C VAL A 12 -2.81 -44.78 -15.16
N SER A 13 -1.76 -44.28 -15.80
CA SER A 13 -1.03 -43.11 -15.34
C SER A 13 -2.00 -41.95 -15.42
N ILE A 14 -2.80 -41.77 -14.37
CA ILE A 14 -3.55 -40.54 -14.16
C ILE A 14 -2.49 -39.45 -14.05
N LEU A 15 -2.26 -38.78 -15.18
CA LEU A 15 -1.54 -37.54 -15.22
C LEU A 15 -2.43 -36.54 -14.47
N SER A 16 -2.27 -36.49 -13.14
CA SER A 16 -2.85 -35.46 -12.30
C SER A 16 -2.17 -34.15 -12.71
N ALA A 17 -2.68 -33.54 -13.78
CA ALA A 17 -2.42 -32.15 -14.07
C ALA A 17 -3.04 -31.38 -12.90
N THR A 18 -2.25 -31.14 -11.86
CA THR A 18 -2.57 -30.11 -10.89
C THR A 18 -2.61 -28.82 -11.69
N ALA A 19 -3.81 -28.36 -12.05
CA ALA A 19 -4.01 -27.01 -12.53
C ALA A 19 -3.43 -26.10 -11.45
N GLN A 20 -2.22 -25.58 -11.70
CA GLN A 20 -1.55 -24.70 -10.78
C GLN A 20 -2.43 -23.46 -10.70
N GLU A 21 -3.16 -23.31 -9.60
CA GLU A 21 -4.06 -22.17 -9.42
C GLU A 21 -3.22 -20.89 -9.40
N VAL A 22 -3.21 -20.18 -10.52
CA VAL A 22 -2.54 -18.89 -10.63
C VAL A 22 -3.39 -17.87 -9.86
N TYR A 23 -2.96 -17.50 -8.65
CA TYR A 23 -3.53 -16.38 -7.90
C TYR A 23 -2.67 -15.12 -8.09
N LYS A 24 -3.30 -13.94 -8.12
CA LYS A 24 -2.59 -12.65 -8.17
C LYS A 24 -2.13 -12.29 -6.76
N ILE A 25 -0.83 -12.08 -6.59
CA ILE A 25 -0.29 -11.48 -5.37
C ILE A 25 -0.49 -9.97 -5.46
N PRO A 26 -1.17 -9.32 -4.50
CA PRO A 26 -1.37 -7.88 -4.51
C PRO A 26 -0.04 -7.14 -4.39
N LEU A 27 0.09 -6.01 -5.08
CA LEU A 27 1.24 -5.13 -5.02
C LEU A 27 0.89 -3.88 -4.20
N TRP A 28 1.84 -3.34 -3.43
CA TRP A 28 1.58 -2.17 -2.58
C TRP A 28 1.23 -0.93 -3.42
N GLU A 29 1.86 -0.84 -4.59
CA GLU A 29 1.71 0.21 -5.57
C GLU A 29 0.29 0.30 -6.14
N ASP A 30 -0.49 -0.79 -6.06
CA ASP A 30 -1.90 -0.80 -6.47
C ASP A 30 -2.78 0.02 -5.49
N TYR A 31 -2.34 0.22 -4.25
CA TYR A 31 -3.12 0.89 -3.20
C TYR A 31 -2.53 2.22 -2.73
N CYS A 32 -1.24 2.43 -2.95
CA CYS A 32 -0.53 3.60 -2.46
C CYS A 32 -0.54 4.72 -3.52
N PRO A 33 -0.95 5.96 -3.18
CA PRO A 33 -0.76 7.08 -4.07
C PRO A 33 0.72 7.28 -4.38
N GLN A 34 1.04 7.46 -5.67
CA GLN A 34 2.41 7.54 -6.18
C GLN A 34 3.33 8.49 -5.40
N LYS A 35 2.80 9.62 -4.92
CA LYS A 35 3.57 10.62 -4.14
C LYS A 35 4.04 10.13 -2.76
N PHE A 36 3.48 9.02 -2.26
CA PHE A 36 3.84 8.41 -0.98
C PHE A 36 4.64 7.11 -1.16
N ILE A 37 4.80 6.62 -2.38
CA ILE A 37 5.68 5.50 -2.65
C ILE A 37 7.11 5.93 -2.31
N ASN A 38 7.70 5.27 -1.31
CA ASN A 38 9.03 5.56 -0.75
C ASN A 38 9.19 6.98 -0.17
N ALA A 39 8.10 7.65 0.20
CA ALA A 39 8.18 8.96 0.82
C ALA A 39 8.81 8.87 2.23
N LYS A 40 9.58 9.90 2.57
CA LYS A 40 10.24 10.02 3.86
C LYS A 40 9.66 11.20 4.63
N VAL A 41 9.58 11.02 5.94
CA VAL A 41 9.25 12.10 6.88
C VAL A 41 10.34 13.16 6.74
N VAL A 42 9.94 14.42 6.58
CA VAL A 42 10.87 15.54 6.54
C VAL A 42 11.25 15.89 7.97
N THR A 43 12.53 15.75 8.29
CA THR A 43 13.07 16.11 9.62
C THR A 43 13.17 17.63 9.79
N ILE A 44 13.35 18.08 11.04
CA ILE A 44 13.59 19.49 11.32
C ILE A 44 14.92 19.92 10.67
N GLU A 45 15.93 19.07 10.73
CA GLU A 45 17.27 19.29 10.19
C GLU A 45 17.27 19.41 8.66
N GLU A 46 16.59 18.49 7.97
CA GLU A 46 16.40 18.59 6.51
C GLU A 46 15.61 19.86 6.15
N TYR A 47 14.58 20.20 6.94
CA TYR A 47 13.84 21.44 6.76
C TYR A 47 14.73 22.69 6.94
N GLN A 48 15.62 22.69 7.93
CA GLN A 48 16.59 23.76 8.18
C GLN A 48 17.56 23.96 7.01
N GLN A 49 18.11 22.86 6.47
CA GLN A 49 19.04 22.91 5.33
C GLN A 49 18.42 23.57 4.10
N MET A 50 17.09 23.45 3.93
CA MET A 50 16.37 24.05 2.81
C MET A 50 16.08 25.55 2.99
N GLN A 51 16.08 26.07 4.23
CA GLN A 51 15.56 27.42 4.51
C GLN A 51 16.64 28.46 4.89
N ARG A 52 17.91 28.06 5.04
CA ARG A 52 19.06 28.95 5.36
C ARG A 52 18.81 29.93 6.53
N PHE A 53 17.98 29.58 7.52
CA PHE A 53 17.69 30.46 8.65
C PHE A 53 18.67 30.32 9.82
N LYS A 54 18.90 31.43 10.53
CA LYS A 54 19.75 31.53 11.74
C LYS A 54 19.00 31.26 13.05
N PHE A 55 17.66 31.16 12.99
CA PHE A 55 16.75 30.92 14.11
C PHE A 55 15.82 29.74 13.79
N ILE A 56 15.38 28.98 14.80
CA ILE A 56 14.59 27.75 14.63
C ILE A 56 13.09 28.05 14.87
N PRO A 57 12.30 28.37 13.83
CA PRO A 57 10.85 28.29 13.96
C PRO A 57 10.40 26.81 13.99
N PRO A 58 9.30 26.49 14.67
CA PRO A 58 8.72 25.14 14.60
C PRO A 58 8.31 24.79 13.16
N LEU A 59 8.30 23.49 12.81
CA LEU A 59 7.87 23.04 11.48
C LEU A 59 6.51 23.65 11.10
N PRO A 60 6.37 24.19 9.87
CA PRO A 60 5.10 24.70 9.40
C PRO A 60 4.02 23.62 9.46
N LYS A 61 2.76 24.05 9.67
CA LYS A 61 1.59 23.16 9.70
C LYS A 61 1.52 22.26 8.46
N GLN A 62 1.88 22.77 7.29
CA GLN A 62 1.90 22.02 6.03
C GLN A 62 2.89 20.85 6.07
N VAL A 63 4.10 21.06 6.60
CA VAL A 63 5.12 20.01 6.75
C VAL A 63 4.68 18.98 7.79
N LYS A 64 4.10 19.42 8.91
CA LYS A 64 3.52 18.51 9.91
C LYS A 64 2.41 17.64 9.32
N ASN A 65 1.53 18.21 8.49
CA ASN A 65 0.47 17.45 7.82
C ASN A 65 1.04 16.47 6.79
N TYR A 66 2.04 16.89 6.00
CA TYR A 66 2.76 16.01 5.09
C TYR A 66 3.39 14.82 5.82
N ASN A 67 4.16 15.07 6.88
CA ASN A 67 4.82 14.03 7.67
C ASN A 67 3.84 13.01 8.21
N LYS A 68 2.71 13.46 8.77
CA LYS A 68 1.66 12.55 9.26
C LYS A 68 1.03 11.72 8.14
N ALA A 69 0.87 12.28 6.94
CA ALA A 69 0.41 11.51 5.79
C ALA A 69 1.44 10.46 5.37
N VAL A 70 2.73 10.81 5.34
CA VAL A 70 3.82 9.86 5.07
C VAL A 70 3.86 8.75 6.11
N GLU A 71 3.79 9.09 7.41
CA GLU A 71 3.73 8.13 8.52
C GLU A 71 2.58 7.13 8.33
N TYR A 72 1.38 7.63 8.04
CA TYR A 72 0.22 6.77 7.77
C TYR A 72 0.48 5.77 6.63
N TRP A 73 1.01 6.23 5.49
CA TRP A 73 1.26 5.35 4.35
C TRP A 73 2.39 4.35 4.64
N ASN A 74 3.42 4.76 5.38
CA ASN A 74 4.52 3.89 5.79
C ASN A 74 4.04 2.82 6.78
N GLU A 75 3.25 3.18 7.79
CA GLU A 75 2.66 2.23 8.72
C GLU A 75 1.74 1.23 8.02
N ARG A 76 0.95 1.71 7.06
CA ARG A 76 0.06 0.86 6.28
C ARG A 76 0.85 -0.10 5.40
N LYS A 77 1.93 0.35 4.75
CA LYS A 77 2.86 -0.51 4.00
C LYS A 77 3.46 -1.60 4.89
N MET A 78 3.94 -1.25 6.10
CA MET A 78 4.48 -2.25 7.03
C MET A 78 3.47 -3.34 7.39
N LYS A 79 2.18 -3.00 7.52
CA LYS A 79 1.11 -3.98 7.76
C LYS A 79 0.84 -4.83 6.51
N PHE A 80 0.79 -4.20 5.34
CA PHE A 80 0.62 -4.88 4.06
C PHE A 80 1.74 -5.93 3.84
N ASP A 81 3.00 -5.53 3.98
CA ASP A 81 4.15 -6.42 3.81
C ASP A 81 4.08 -7.62 4.77
N LYS A 82 3.69 -7.38 6.04
CA LYS A 82 3.46 -8.46 7.02
C LYS A 82 2.36 -9.42 6.57
N PHE A 83 1.24 -8.93 6.04
CA PHE A 83 0.17 -9.80 5.55
C PHE A 83 0.60 -10.61 4.34
N VAL A 84 1.31 -9.99 3.38
CA VAL A 84 1.86 -10.69 2.22
C VAL A 84 2.81 -11.80 2.68
N GLN A 85 3.71 -11.52 3.62
CA GLN A 85 4.62 -12.52 4.20
C GLN A 85 3.87 -13.64 4.93
N VAL A 86 2.79 -13.31 5.65
CA VAL A 86 1.95 -14.33 6.27
C VAL A 86 1.33 -15.23 5.19
N CYS A 87 0.72 -14.64 4.16
CA CYS A 87 0.11 -15.40 3.07
C CYS A 87 1.12 -16.23 2.27
N SER A 88 2.35 -15.76 2.07
CA SER A 88 3.38 -16.53 1.37
C SER A 88 3.75 -17.84 2.09
N ASN A 89 3.53 -17.89 3.40
CA ASN A 89 3.82 -19.05 4.24
C ASN A 89 2.62 -20.01 4.41
N PHE A 90 1.45 -19.69 3.84
CA PHE A 90 0.30 -20.60 3.86
C PHE A 90 0.49 -21.78 2.90
N PRO A 91 -0.21 -22.91 3.12
CA PRO A 91 -0.39 -23.95 2.12
C PRO A 91 -0.94 -23.40 0.80
N GLU A 92 -0.50 -23.93 -0.36
CA GLU A 92 -0.87 -23.41 -1.69
C GLU A 92 -2.38 -23.31 -1.92
N ASP A 93 -3.15 -24.29 -1.44
CA ASP A 93 -4.62 -24.33 -1.51
C ASP A 93 -5.31 -23.20 -0.72
N LYS A 94 -4.57 -22.53 0.17
CA LYS A 94 -5.07 -21.43 1.00
C LYS A 94 -4.53 -20.06 0.60
N LYS A 95 -3.52 -20.01 -0.28
CA LYS A 95 -2.87 -18.75 -0.65
C LYS A 95 -3.80 -17.80 -1.39
N ARG A 96 -4.61 -18.31 -2.32
CA ARG A 96 -5.63 -17.50 -3.04
C ARG A 96 -6.53 -16.74 -2.05
N ALA A 97 -7.23 -17.47 -1.19
CA ALA A 97 -8.15 -16.86 -0.22
C ALA A 97 -7.43 -15.93 0.77
N CYS A 98 -6.14 -16.15 1.04
CA CYS A 98 -5.33 -15.26 1.87
C CYS A 98 -5.05 -13.93 1.16
N TYR A 99 -4.60 -13.96 -0.09
CA TYR A 99 -4.31 -12.76 -0.87
C TYR A 99 -5.57 -11.97 -1.21
N GLU A 100 -6.70 -12.62 -1.50
CA GLU A 100 -8.00 -11.97 -1.68
C GLU A 100 -8.42 -11.15 -0.46
N ARG A 101 -8.17 -11.65 0.76
CA ARG A 101 -8.43 -10.89 1.99
C ARG A 101 -7.55 -9.65 2.14
N ILE A 102 -6.32 -9.68 1.62
CA ILE A 102 -5.46 -8.49 1.59
C ILE A 102 -6.06 -7.46 0.62
N ASP A 103 -6.44 -7.89 -0.58
CA ASP A 103 -7.03 -7.04 -1.61
C ASP A 103 -8.31 -6.35 -1.13
N GLU A 104 -9.24 -7.12 -0.54
CA GLU A 104 -10.46 -6.59 0.06
C GLU A 104 -10.18 -5.57 1.16
N ARG A 105 -9.20 -5.86 2.03
CA ARG A 105 -8.84 -4.98 3.15
C ARG A 105 -8.31 -3.66 2.63
N GLU A 106 -7.36 -3.68 1.71
CA GLU A 106 -6.74 -2.46 1.19
C GLU A 106 -7.72 -1.62 0.37
N THR A 107 -8.60 -2.27 -0.39
CA THR A 107 -9.71 -1.61 -1.10
C THR A 107 -10.64 -0.90 -0.12
N LYS A 108 -11.13 -1.59 0.91
CA LYS A 108 -12.00 -0.99 1.95
C LYS A 108 -11.36 0.21 2.65
N LEU A 109 -10.05 0.14 2.91
CA LEU A 109 -9.31 1.26 3.51
C LEU A 109 -9.20 2.46 2.57
N ASN A 110 -9.00 2.24 1.26
CA ASN A 110 -8.98 3.31 0.26
C ASN A 110 -10.36 3.94 0.08
N ASP A 111 -11.42 3.13 0.01
CA ASP A 111 -12.79 3.63 -0.07
C ASP A 111 -13.15 4.48 1.16
N ALA A 112 -12.82 4.01 2.37
CA ALA A 112 -13.04 4.77 3.59
C ALA A 112 -12.29 6.11 3.58
N LEU A 113 -11.06 6.14 3.05
CA LEU A 113 -10.28 7.37 2.92
C LEU A 113 -10.92 8.35 1.92
N GLU A 114 -11.43 7.86 0.79
CA GLU A 114 -12.15 8.67 -0.19
C GLU A 114 -13.47 9.23 0.36
N GLU A 115 -14.21 8.46 1.14
CA GLU A 115 -15.43 8.96 1.78
C GLU A 115 -15.12 10.04 2.83
N LEU A 116 -14.03 9.91 3.58
CA LEU A 116 -13.55 10.97 4.46
C LEU A 116 -13.16 12.22 3.66
N ARG A 117 -12.57 12.07 2.47
CA ARG A 117 -12.23 13.20 1.57
C ARG A 117 -13.46 13.95 1.13
N LYS A 118 -14.45 13.23 0.62
CA LYS A 118 -15.72 13.82 0.18
C LYS A 118 -16.46 14.53 1.30
N LYS A 119 -16.48 13.97 2.51
CA LYS A 119 -17.13 14.59 3.68
C LYS A 119 -16.49 15.92 4.07
N GLN A 120 -15.16 16.00 4.04
CA GLN A 120 -14.45 17.25 4.35
C GLN A 120 -14.65 18.33 3.28
N LEU A 121 -14.68 17.94 2.00
CA LEU A 121 -14.97 18.87 0.90
C LEU A 121 -16.39 19.44 0.96
N LYS A 122 -17.36 18.64 1.43
CA LYS A 122 -18.76 19.08 1.61
C LYS A 122 -18.99 19.86 2.90
N GLY A 123 -18.11 19.71 3.89
CA GLY A 123 -18.24 20.27 5.23
C GLY A 123 -17.41 21.54 5.47
N THR A 124 -17.12 22.35 4.44
CA THR A 124 -16.48 23.66 4.62
C THR A 124 -17.41 24.64 5.35
N GLY A 125 -17.46 24.42 6.66
CA GLY A 125 -18.10 25.18 7.71
C GLY A 125 -17.39 24.75 9.00
N ASP A 126 -16.11 25.14 9.09
CA ASP A 126 -15.29 25.21 10.30
C ASP A 126 -15.22 23.96 11.19
N THR A 127 -14.15 23.15 11.10
CA THR A 127 -13.79 22.25 12.23
C THR A 127 -12.30 21.88 12.28
N THR A 128 -11.70 22.15 13.42
CA THR A 128 -10.57 21.41 14.00
C THR A 128 -10.98 19.96 14.28
N THR A 129 -10.84 19.10 13.27
CA THR A 129 -10.98 17.63 13.41
C THR A 129 -9.66 16.94 13.01
N PRO A 130 -9.21 15.86 13.67
CA PRO A 130 -7.92 15.20 13.39
C PRO A 130 -7.76 14.67 11.97
N ALA A 131 -8.84 14.56 11.20
CA ALA A 131 -8.84 14.03 9.85
C ALA A 131 -8.39 15.04 8.76
N SER A 132 -8.20 16.33 9.09
CA SER A 132 -7.70 17.36 8.15
C SER A 132 -6.24 17.15 7.68
N ILE A 133 -5.58 16.16 8.27
CA ILE A 133 -4.16 15.84 8.09
C ILE A 133 -3.89 15.08 6.78
N TYR A 134 -4.90 14.37 6.27
CA TYR A 134 -4.73 13.45 5.14
C TYR A 134 -4.91 14.09 3.75
N MET A 135 -5.15 15.40 3.71
CA MET A 135 -6.03 15.97 2.67
C MET A 135 -5.37 16.92 1.70
N ASP A 136 -4.33 17.67 2.08
CA ASP A 136 -3.61 18.47 1.10
C ASP A 136 -2.18 18.73 1.55
N SER A 137 -1.32 17.75 1.27
CA SER A 137 0.09 18.02 1.07
C SER A 137 0.38 17.85 -0.41
N THR A 138 0.15 18.93 -1.17
CA THR A 138 1.09 19.25 -2.24
C THR A 138 2.49 19.09 -1.64
N ASN A 139 3.36 18.30 -2.29
CA ASN A 139 4.71 18.05 -1.79
C ASN A 139 5.35 19.40 -1.46
N PRO A 140 5.58 19.74 -0.18
CA PRO A 140 6.03 21.08 0.19
C PRO A 140 7.39 21.39 -0.44
N LEU A 141 8.20 20.35 -0.72
CA LEU A 141 9.46 20.46 -1.46
C LEU A 141 9.23 20.93 -2.91
N ARG A 142 8.18 20.44 -3.57
CA ARG A 142 7.85 20.79 -4.96
C ARG A 142 7.38 22.23 -5.08
N ASN A 143 6.59 22.72 -4.12
CA ASN A 143 6.13 24.11 -4.12
C ASN A 143 7.22 25.10 -3.67
N MET A 144 8.21 24.65 -2.89
CA MET A 144 9.33 25.49 -2.44
C MET A 144 10.42 25.65 -3.50
N MET A 145 10.70 24.63 -4.32
CA MET A 145 11.68 24.74 -5.44
C MET A 145 11.23 25.68 -6.57
N MET A 146 9.95 26.07 -6.62
CA MET A 146 9.39 26.93 -7.67
C MET A 146 9.26 28.41 -7.28
N ARG A 147 9.65 28.80 -6.05
CA ARG A 147 9.58 30.20 -5.57
C ARG A 147 10.94 30.90 -5.46
N GLY A 148 11.97 30.35 -6.09
CA GLY A 148 13.29 30.95 -6.20
C GLY A 148 13.57 31.50 -7.60
N TYR A 149 12.81 32.52 -8.03
CA TYR A 149 13.17 33.44 -9.11
C TYR A 149 12.58 34.82 -8.80
#